data_AF-A0A5J4V798-F1
#
_entry.id   AF-A0A5J4V798-F1
#
_cell.length_a   1.000
_cell.length_b   1.000
_cell.length_c   1.000
_cell.angle_alpha   90.00
_cell.angle_beta   90.00
_cell.angle_gamma   90.00
#
_symmetry.space_group_name_H-M   'P 1'
#
loop_
_entity.id
_entity.type
_entity.pdbx_description
1 polymer ?
#
loop_
_entity_poly.entity_id
_entity_poly.type
_entity_poly.pdbx_seq_one_letter_code
_entity_poly.pdbx_strand_id
1 'polypeptide(L)'
;MDVPSEYNIIGGLLGLGPDILLEILSELRLIPNAVQFLGVCNKTHQLMNHQRFMKIIETLSYPIAIINKVPGDVEFIDIDLVQKKINKTKTGVNTISLVQVLNNGIWTLEAMFQNTGEYSVAIGIVRDSYDIPPNVDYGARPL
;
A
#
# COMPACT_ATOMS: atom_id res chain seq x y z
N MET A 1 4.84 22.42 -28.87
CA MET A 1 5.29 21.03 -28.69
C MET A 1 6.71 21.15 -28.21
N ASP A 2 6.93 20.94 -26.91
CA ASP A 2 8.25 21.11 -26.30
C ASP A 2 9.20 20.04 -26.85
N VAL A 3 10.41 20.47 -27.21
CA VAL A 3 11.39 19.62 -27.90
C VAL A 3 12.05 18.72 -26.85
N PRO A 4 12.19 17.40 -27.08
CA PRO A 4 12.84 16.47 -26.13
C PRO A 4 14.25 16.89 -25.65
N SER A 5 14.93 17.77 -26.39
CA SER A 5 16.22 18.36 -26.00
C SER A 5 16.15 19.26 -24.76
N GLU A 6 14.99 19.82 -24.43
CA GLU A 6 14.83 20.75 -23.30
C GLU A 6 14.92 20.08 -21.94
N TYR A 7 14.78 18.75 -21.88
CA TYR A 7 14.82 17.96 -20.64
C TYR A 7 16.14 17.21 -20.42
N ASN A 8 17.15 17.39 -21.29
CA ASN A 8 18.47 16.74 -21.20
C ASN A 8 18.43 15.18 -21.11
N ILE A 9 17.36 14.54 -21.58
CA ILE A 9 17.24 13.07 -21.57
C ILE A 9 17.73 12.50 -22.90
N ILE A 10 19.02 12.18 -22.99
CA ILE A 10 19.59 11.53 -24.18
C ILE A 10 19.00 10.11 -24.32
N GLY A 11 18.21 9.85 -25.37
CA GLY A 11 17.63 8.52 -25.63
C GLY A 11 16.32 8.22 -24.89
N GLY A 12 15.64 9.24 -24.35
CA GLY A 12 14.35 9.10 -23.67
C GLY A 12 14.45 8.26 -22.39
N LEU A 13 13.37 7.56 -22.01
CA LEU A 13 13.32 6.75 -20.78
C LEU A 13 14.54 5.81 -20.63
N LEU A 14 14.99 5.21 -21.73
CA LEU A 14 16.14 4.28 -21.76
C LEU A 14 17.50 4.96 -21.54
N GLY A 15 17.52 6.30 -21.54
CA GLY A 15 18.65 7.17 -21.27
C GLY A 15 18.85 7.53 -19.80
N LEU A 16 17.84 7.28 -18.94
CA LEU A 16 17.84 7.72 -17.54
C LEU A 16 18.80 6.93 -16.63
N GLY A 17 19.36 5.82 -17.12
CA GLY A 17 20.25 4.96 -16.35
C GLY A 17 19.51 4.10 -15.31
N PRO A 18 20.21 3.12 -14.71
CA PRO A 18 19.58 2.11 -13.86
C PRO A 18 18.99 2.70 -12.56
N ASP A 19 19.62 3.68 -11.93
CA ASP A 19 19.16 4.22 -10.65
C ASP A 19 17.80 4.91 -10.75
N ILE A 20 17.59 5.71 -11.80
CA ILE A 20 16.31 6.38 -12.05
C ILE A 20 15.26 5.36 -12.51
N LEU A 21 15.63 4.40 -13.36
CA LEU A 21 14.70 3.35 -13.78
C LEU A 21 14.24 2.46 -12.60
N LEU A 22 15.10 2.24 -11.61
CA LEU A 22 14.74 1.54 -10.38
C LEU A 22 13.83 2.39 -9.49
N GLU A 23 14.01 3.70 -9.46
CA GLU A 23 13.10 4.61 -8.75
C GLU A 23 11.70 4.58 -9.39
N ILE A 24 11.64 4.59 -10.73
CA ILE A 24 10.36 4.44 -11.43
C ILE A 24 9.73 3.08 -11.12
N LEU A 25 10.52 2.00 -11.12
CA LEU A 25 10.05 0.66 -10.79
C LEU A 25 9.50 0.57 -9.36
N SER A 26 10.10 1.27 -8.38
CA SER A 26 9.63 1.29 -6.99
C SER A 26 8.33 2.04 -6.77
N GLU A 27 8.00 2.98 -7.65
CA GLU A 27 6.74 3.73 -7.60
C GLU A 27 5.58 3.04 -8.31
N LEU A 28 5.83 1.94 -9.03
CA LEU A 28 4.74 1.14 -9.59
C LEU A 28 3.93 0.53 -8.44
N ARG A 29 2.61 0.51 -8.55
CA ARG A 29 1.75 -0.03 -7.49
C ARG A 29 1.27 -1.45 -7.76
N LEU A 30 1.29 -1.84 -9.04
CA LEU A 30 0.75 -3.10 -9.52
C LEU A 30 1.86 -3.96 -10.11
N ILE A 31 1.97 -5.21 -9.63
CA ILE A 31 2.90 -6.21 -10.16
C ILE A 31 2.79 -6.34 -11.68
N PRO A 32 1.60 -6.39 -12.31
CA PRO A 32 1.49 -6.40 -13.78
C PRO A 32 2.21 -5.24 -14.47
N ASN A 33 2.17 -4.03 -13.89
CA ASN A 33 2.85 -2.87 -14.46
C ASN A 33 4.37 -3.00 -14.34
N ALA A 34 4.85 -3.52 -13.20
CA ALA A 34 6.28 -3.80 -13.01
C ALA A 34 6.79 -4.86 -13.99
N VAL A 35 6.04 -5.94 -14.18
CA VAL A 35 6.36 -6.97 -15.19
C VAL A 35 6.40 -6.38 -16.59
N GLN A 36 5.39 -5.58 -16.97
CA GLN A 36 5.38 -4.91 -18.27
C GLN A 36 6.58 -3.99 -18.45
N PHE A 37 6.90 -3.16 -17.46
CA PHE A 37 8.05 -2.25 -17.48
C PHE A 37 9.38 -2.98 -17.68
N LEU A 38 9.60 -4.07 -16.93
CA LEU A 38 10.79 -4.91 -17.05
C LEU A 38 10.86 -5.66 -18.38
N GLY A 39 9.70 -5.97 -18.98
CA GLY A 39 9.58 -6.70 -20.24
C GLY A 39 9.73 -5.83 -21.50
N VAL A 40 9.76 -4.50 -21.39
CA VAL A 40 9.79 -3.60 -22.56
C VAL A 40 11.04 -3.79 -23.42
N CYS A 41 12.22 -3.93 -22.81
CA CYS A 41 13.48 -4.11 -23.55
C CYS A 41 14.59 -4.72 -22.69
N ASN A 42 15.71 -5.06 -23.32
CA ASN A 42 16.85 -5.65 -22.61
C ASN A 42 17.44 -4.75 -21.50
N LYS A 43 17.41 -3.42 -21.67
CA LYS A 43 17.91 -2.49 -20.64
C LYS A 43 17.05 -2.51 -19.37
N THR A 44 15.73 -2.48 -19.49
CA THR A 44 14.83 -2.55 -18.33
C THR A 44 14.80 -3.96 -17.75
N HIS A 45 14.97 -5.00 -18.57
CA HIS A 45 15.11 -6.37 -18.11
C HIS A 45 16.34 -6.57 -17.21
N GLN A 46 17.46 -5.90 -17.51
CA GLN A 46 18.68 -5.98 -16.70
C GLN A 46 18.52 -5.41 -15.29
N LEU A 47 17.48 -4.62 -15.01
CA LEU A 47 17.20 -4.11 -13.66
C LEU A 47 16.98 -5.25 -12.65
N MET A 48 16.53 -6.43 -13.11
CA MET A 48 16.36 -7.61 -12.26
C MET A 48 17.65 -8.09 -11.61
N ASN A 49 18.80 -7.77 -12.20
CA ASN A 49 20.12 -8.13 -11.67
C ASN A 49 20.66 -7.10 -10.68
N HIS A 50 19.96 -5.97 -10.49
CA HIS A 50 20.42 -4.92 -9.59
C HIS A 50 20.13 -5.27 -8.13
N GLN A 51 21.05 -4.95 -7.22
CA GLN A 51 20.92 -5.23 -5.78
C GLN A 51 19.63 -4.66 -5.13
N ARG A 52 19.10 -3.55 -5.66
CA ARG A 52 17.85 -2.92 -5.19
C ARG A 52 16.60 -3.67 -5.64
N PHE A 53 16.68 -4.50 -6.67
CA PHE A 53 15.51 -5.12 -7.30
C PHE A 53 14.67 -5.93 -6.32
N MET A 54 15.30 -6.82 -5.54
CA MET A 54 14.57 -7.68 -4.60
C MET A 54 13.77 -6.87 -3.57
N LYS A 55 14.38 -5.79 -3.03
CA LYS A 55 13.69 -4.89 -2.09
C LYS A 55 12.47 -4.23 -2.73
N ILE A 56 12.57 -3.84 -4.00
CA ILE A 56 11.45 -3.24 -4.73
C ILE A 56 10.33 -4.27 -4.94
N ILE A 57 10.65 -5.49 -5.37
CA ILE A 57 9.64 -6.53 -5.58
C ILE A 57 8.92 -6.90 -4.27
N GLU A 58 9.64 -6.96 -3.15
CA GLU A 58 9.04 -7.17 -1.82
C GLU A 58 8.00 -6.09 -1.49
N THR A 59 8.29 -4.83 -1.79
CA THR A 59 7.33 -3.73 -1.56
C THR A 59 6.14 -3.75 -2.52
N LEU A 60 6.31 -4.21 -3.75
CA LEU A 60 5.23 -4.34 -4.74
C LEU A 60 4.28 -5.49 -4.43
N SER A 61 4.80 -6.53 -3.77
CA SER A 61 4.08 -7.76 -3.46
C SER A 61 3.71 -7.83 -1.99
N TYR A 62 3.17 -6.74 -1.43
CA TYR A 62 2.71 -6.72 -0.05
C TYR A 62 1.19 -6.88 0.04
N PRO A 63 0.67 -8.10 0.27
CA PRO A 63 -0.75 -8.29 0.41
C PRO A 63 -1.25 -7.54 1.64
N ILE A 64 -2.27 -6.70 1.47
CA ILE A 64 -3.04 -6.16 2.60
C ILE A 64 -4.07 -7.24 2.94
N ALA A 65 -4.01 -7.80 4.15
CA ALA A 65 -5.06 -8.70 4.64
C ALA A 65 -5.56 -8.16 5.98
N ILE A 66 -6.87 -8.27 6.21
CA ILE A 66 -7.53 -7.64 7.34
C ILE A 66 -8.09 -8.71 8.26
N ILE A 67 -7.83 -8.56 9.57
CA ILE A 67 -8.49 -9.28 10.63
C ILE A 67 -9.74 -8.47 11.02
N ASN A 68 -10.90 -9.11 10.92
CA ASN A 68 -12.15 -8.60 11.46
C ASN A 68 -12.79 -9.65 12.36
N LYS A 69 -12.90 -9.33 13.66
CA LYS A 69 -13.50 -10.22 14.65
C LYS A 69 -15.03 -10.20 14.64
N VAL A 70 -15.65 -9.31 13.85
CA VAL A 70 -17.10 -9.19 13.71
C VAL A 70 -17.46 -9.14 12.20
N PRO A 71 -17.33 -10.27 11.48
CA PRO A 71 -17.46 -10.32 10.01
C PRO A 71 -18.83 -9.87 9.49
N GLY A 72 -19.89 -9.97 10.30
CA GLY A 72 -21.24 -9.58 9.90
C GLY A 72 -21.49 -8.07 9.86
N ASP A 73 -20.55 -7.24 10.31
CA ASP A 73 -20.74 -5.79 10.49
C ASP A 73 -19.90 -4.95 9.53
N VAL A 74 -19.01 -5.60 8.76
CA VAL A 74 -18.08 -4.92 7.85
C VAL A 74 -17.98 -5.69 6.55
N GLU A 75 -18.10 -4.97 5.44
CA GLU A 75 -17.85 -5.46 4.08
C GLU A 75 -16.53 -4.89 3.56
N PHE A 76 -15.78 -5.72 2.84
CA PHE A 76 -14.53 -5.33 2.20
C PHE A 76 -14.67 -5.36 0.68
N ILE A 77 -14.22 -4.30 0.03
CA ILE A 77 -14.18 -4.18 -1.44
C ILE A 77 -12.76 -3.81 -1.85
N ASP A 78 -12.14 -4.63 -2.70
CA ASP A 78 -10.86 -4.30 -3.32
C ASP A 78 -11.08 -3.31 -4.46
N ILE A 79 -10.37 -2.18 -4.42
CA ILE A 79 -10.36 -1.14 -5.45
C ILE A 79 -8.99 -1.18 -6.12
N ASP A 80 -9.01 -1.50 -7.42
CA ASP A 80 -7.82 -1.51 -8.29
C ASP A 80 -6.63 -2.31 -7.73
N LEU A 81 -6.89 -3.32 -6.88
CA LEU A 81 -5.90 -4.17 -6.20
C LEU A 81 -4.93 -3.46 -5.23
N VAL A 82 -4.98 -2.12 -5.13
CA VAL A 82 -4.08 -1.32 -4.27
C VAL A 82 -4.79 -0.81 -3.01
N GLN A 83 -6.09 -0.55 -3.11
CA GLN A 83 -6.86 0.04 -2.03
C GLN A 83 -7.91 -0.95 -1.53
N LYS A 84 -8.12 -0.97 -0.22
CA LYS A 84 -9.26 -1.64 0.39
C LYS A 84 -10.28 -0.62 0.86
N LYS A 85 -11.49 -0.69 0.35
CA LYS A 85 -12.64 0.02 0.90
C LYS A 85 -13.30 -0.86 1.95
N ILE A 86 -13.53 -0.24 3.10
CA ILE A 86 -14.08 -0.88 4.29
C ILE A 86 -15.41 -0.20 4.58
N ASN A 87 -16.51 -0.91 4.35
CA ASN A 87 -17.85 -0.42 4.62
C ASN A 87 -18.35 -1.02 5.91
N LYS A 88 -18.68 -0.18 6.89
CA LYS A 88 -19.41 -0.62 8.07
C LYS A 88 -20.90 -0.69 7.74
N THR A 89 -21.51 -1.85 7.96
CA THR A 89 -22.90 -2.14 7.56
C THR A 89 -23.87 -2.11 8.74
N LYS A 90 -23.37 -2.16 9.98
CA LYS A 90 -24.19 -2.09 11.21
C LYS A 90 -23.70 -1.01 12.17
N THR A 91 -24.58 -0.59 13.06
CA THR A 91 -24.24 0.29 14.19
C THR A 91 -23.50 -0.48 15.28
N GLY A 92 -22.68 0.21 16.07
CA GLY A 92 -21.83 -0.41 17.10
C GLY A 92 -20.38 0.06 17.01
N VAL A 93 -19.49 -0.51 17.83
CA VAL A 93 -18.05 -0.23 17.74
C VAL A 93 -17.40 -1.38 16.99
N ASN A 94 -16.56 -1.07 15.98
CA ASN A 94 -15.84 -2.10 15.24
C ASN A 94 -14.37 -1.74 15.21
N THR A 95 -13.53 -2.75 15.39
CA THR A 95 -12.09 -2.63 15.22
C THR A 95 -11.64 -3.71 14.25
N ILE A 96 -10.84 -3.29 13.27
CA ILE A 96 -10.17 -4.15 12.32
C ILE A 96 -8.67 -3.90 12.43
N SER A 97 -7.86 -4.90 12.12
CA SER A 97 -6.41 -4.78 12.11
C SER A 97 -5.82 -5.44 10.87
N LEU A 98 -4.56 -5.14 10.57
CA LEU A 98 -3.84 -5.88 9.55
C LEU A 98 -3.45 -7.26 10.08
N VAL A 99 -3.44 -8.26 9.20
CA VAL A 99 -2.81 -9.56 9.46
C VAL A 99 -1.28 -9.41 9.47
N GLN A 100 -0.78 -8.48 8.66
CA GLN A 100 0.64 -8.26 8.49
C GLN A 100 1.26 -7.54 9.69
N VAL A 101 2.40 -8.04 10.14
CA VAL A 101 3.25 -7.36 11.13
C VAL A 101 4.17 -6.40 10.39
N LEU A 102 4.01 -5.09 10.65
CA LEU A 102 4.85 -4.03 10.09
C LEU A 102 6.20 -3.99 10.84
N ASN A 103 7.07 -4.98 10.60
CA ASN A 103 8.42 -5.04 11.17
C ASN A 103 9.42 -4.24 10.32
N ASN A 104 10.59 -3.93 10.89
CA ASN A 104 11.79 -3.37 10.22
C ASN A 104 11.59 -2.33 9.10
N GLY A 105 12.14 -1.14 9.27
CA GLY A 105 12.12 -0.09 8.24
C GLY A 105 11.00 0.94 8.46
N ILE A 106 10.61 1.61 7.39
CA ILE A 106 9.64 2.73 7.42
C ILE A 106 8.39 2.29 6.66
N TRP A 107 7.25 2.41 7.31
CA TRP A 107 5.94 2.08 6.75
C TRP A 107 5.08 3.33 6.64
N THR A 108 4.29 3.40 5.57
CA THR A 108 3.33 4.48 5.33
C THR A 108 1.94 3.89 5.18
N LEU A 109 0.94 4.60 5.70
CA LEU A 109 -0.48 4.27 5.56
C LEU A 109 -1.22 5.55 5.20
N GLU A 110 -2.05 5.47 4.17
CA GLU A 110 -2.99 6.51 3.81
C GLU A 110 -4.41 5.98 4.02
N ALA A 111 -5.27 6.79 4.64
CA ALA A 111 -6.65 6.43 4.90
C ALA A 111 -7.57 7.63 4.66
N MET A 112 -8.72 7.38 4.04
CA MET A 112 -9.76 8.38 3.82
C MET A 112 -11.02 7.96 4.57
N PHE A 113 -11.55 8.86 5.40
CA PHE A 113 -12.80 8.66 6.13
C PHE A 113 -13.94 9.38 5.45
N GLN A 114 -15.03 8.67 5.21
CA GLN A 114 -16.23 9.20 4.58
C GLN A 114 -17.46 8.69 5.32
N ASN A 115 -18.55 9.47 5.28
CA ASN A 115 -19.84 9.11 5.88
C ASN A 115 -19.75 8.77 7.39
N THR A 116 -18.88 9.46 8.13
CA THR A 116 -18.65 9.19 9.55
C THR A 116 -19.74 9.76 10.46
N GLY A 117 -20.55 10.71 10.01
CA GLY A 117 -21.59 11.34 10.83
C GLY A 117 -21.03 11.86 12.16
N GLU A 118 -21.68 11.50 13.27
CA GLU A 118 -21.23 11.80 14.65
C GLU A 118 -20.30 10.71 15.23
N TYR A 119 -19.99 9.67 14.47
CA TYR A 119 -19.14 8.57 14.94
C TYR A 119 -17.67 8.99 14.98
N SER A 120 -17.00 8.63 16.07
CA SER A 120 -15.55 8.77 16.19
C SER A 120 -14.84 7.72 15.34
N VAL A 121 -13.81 8.13 14.62
CA VAL A 121 -12.95 7.23 13.84
C VAL A 121 -11.50 7.49 14.20
N ALA A 122 -10.74 6.43 14.43
CA ALA A 122 -9.35 6.50 14.84
C ALA A 122 -8.51 5.44 14.13
N ILE A 123 -7.22 5.75 13.96
CA ILE A 123 -6.18 4.80 13.54
C ILE A 123 -5.16 4.74 14.66
N GLY A 124 -4.70 3.53 14.97
CA GLY A 124 -3.68 3.31 15.99
C GLY A 124 -2.72 2.20 15.57
N ILE A 125 -1.61 2.12 16.30
CA ILE A 125 -0.60 1.07 16.17
C ILE A 125 -0.54 0.35 17.51
N VAL A 126 -0.48 -0.98 17.46
CA VAL A 126 -0.36 -1.81 18.64
C VAL A 126 0.74 -2.84 18.46
N ARG A 127 1.28 -3.36 19.57
CA ARG A 127 2.22 -4.48 19.54
C ARG A 127 1.53 -5.70 18.95
N ASP A 128 2.23 -6.44 18.09
CA ASP A 128 1.76 -7.69 17.50
C ASP A 128 1.25 -8.70 18.55
N SER A 129 1.89 -8.74 19.72
CA SER A 129 1.49 -9.60 20.83
C SER A 129 0.16 -9.24 21.51
N TYR A 130 -0.47 -8.12 21.14
CA TYR A 130 -1.70 -7.65 21.79
C TYR A 130 -2.92 -8.06 20.96
N ASP A 131 -3.77 -8.89 21.57
CA ASP A 131 -5.01 -9.31 20.95
C ASP A 131 -6.12 -8.26 21.18
N ILE A 132 -6.52 -7.55 20.12
CA ILE A 132 -7.55 -6.51 20.19
C ILE A 132 -8.93 -7.18 20.37
N PRO A 133 -9.66 -7.00 21.48
CA PRO A 133 -10.98 -7.59 21.66
C PRO A 133 -12.02 -6.95 20.71
N PRO A 134 -13.07 -7.68 20.32
CA PRO A 134 -14.14 -7.14 19.50
C PRO A 134 -14.96 -6.11 20.28
N ASN A 135 -15.55 -5.14 19.56
CA ASN A 135 -16.52 -4.17 20.09
C ASN A 135 -16.00 -3.24 21.21
N VAL A 136 -14.69 -2.96 21.23
CA VAL A 136 -14.07 -2.07 22.22
C VAL A 136 -13.91 -0.66 21.65
N ASP A 137 -14.41 0.34 22.39
CA ASP A 137 -14.14 1.76 22.12
C ASP A 137 -12.91 2.22 22.91
N TYR A 138 -11.79 2.36 22.22
CA TYR A 138 -10.54 2.88 22.81
C TYR A 138 -10.49 4.41 22.89
N GLY A 139 -11.47 5.12 22.29
CA GLY A 139 -11.63 6.57 22.40
C GLY A 139 -12.48 6.97 23.60
N ALA A 140 -13.37 6.10 24.06
CA ALA A 140 -14.07 6.25 25.32
C ALA A 140 -13.09 6.06 26.49
N ARG A 141 -12.78 7.14 27.21
CA ARG A 141 -11.97 7.06 28.44
C ARG A 141 -12.58 6.01 29.39
N PRO A 142 -11.76 5.26 30.15
CA PRO A 142 -12.29 4.59 31.34
C PRO A 142 -12.86 5.68 32.25
N LEU A 143 -14.14 5.55 32.60
CA LEU A 143 -14.74 6.29 33.72
C LEU A 143 -14.11 5.81 35.03
#